data_AF-A0A1D2SBW5-F1
#
_entry.id   AF-A0A1D2SBW5-F1
#
_cell.length_a   1.000
_cell.length_b   1.000
_cell.length_c   1.000
_cell.angle_alpha   90.00
_cell.angle_beta   90.00
_cell.angle_gamma   90.00
#
_symmetry.space_group_name_H-M   'P 1'
#
loop_
_entity.id
_entity.type
_entity.pdbx_description
1 polymer ?
#
loop_
_entity_poly.entity_id
_entity_poly.type
_entity_poly.pdbx_seq_one_letter_code
_entity_poly.pdbx_strand_id
1 'polypeptide(L)'
;MAFLVPRDPLTPTRSLPMQLAPGTRIVPAADVAAWTDAQGLLAAARAQAQAIVASAQEQLAQERARGYAEGVAEAKMEQMEKMIETVGRTVEYFAAVENDVVALVMGAVRKIIDGYDDNERVMMVVRGALSVVRNQKQMTLRVPPERLDSLRARVNELLAAYPGVGYLDMVADARLKGDACILESEIGLVEASMDGQITALEGAFRKVLGSRI
;
A
#
# COMPACT_ATOMS: atom_id res chain seq x y z
N MET A 1 24.73 6.34 40.35
CA MET A 1 23.81 7.50 40.37
C MET A 1 23.37 7.73 41.80
N ALA A 2 23.88 8.77 42.46
CA ALA A 2 23.53 9.07 43.84
C ALA A 2 22.13 9.70 43.87
N PHE A 3 21.15 8.99 44.44
CA PHE A 3 19.83 9.54 44.72
C PHE A 3 19.98 10.63 45.79
N LEU A 4 19.97 11.89 45.35
CA LEU A 4 19.75 13.03 46.24
C LEU A 4 18.36 12.86 46.85
N VAL A 5 18.30 12.45 48.12
CA VAL A 5 17.08 12.52 48.92
C VAL A 5 16.58 13.96 48.84
N PRO A 6 15.34 14.22 48.37
CA PRO A 6 14.81 15.58 48.30
C PRO A 6 14.80 16.13 49.72
N ARG A 7 15.67 17.10 50.02
CA ARG A 7 15.57 17.83 51.27
C ARG A 7 14.32 18.67 51.19
N ASP A 8 13.48 18.59 52.23
CA ASP A 8 12.32 19.46 52.35
C ASP A 8 12.82 20.92 52.34
N PRO A 9 12.47 21.72 51.30
CA PRO A 9 12.94 23.09 51.18
C PRO A 9 12.51 23.98 52.36
N LEU A 10 11.61 23.47 53.22
CA LEU A 10 11.08 24.14 54.39
C LEU A 10 11.81 23.79 55.70
N THR A 11 12.83 22.94 55.67
CA THR A 11 13.62 22.66 56.87
C THR A 11 14.60 23.81 57.15
N PRO A 12 14.41 24.61 58.22
CA PRO A 12 15.32 25.70 58.54
C PRO A 12 16.69 25.13 58.92
N THR A 13 17.74 25.59 58.24
CA THR A 13 19.14 25.20 58.48
C THR A 13 19.77 25.86 59.72
N ARG A 14 19.09 26.86 60.30
CA ARG A 14 19.47 27.50 61.57
C ARG A 14 18.25 27.58 62.48
N SER A 15 18.28 26.82 63.57
CA SER A 15 17.49 27.14 64.75
C SER A 15 18.27 28.19 65.56
N LEU A 16 17.66 29.34 65.84
CA LEU A 16 18.15 30.27 66.86
C LEU A 16 17.45 29.89 68.17
N PRO A 17 18.05 29.03 69.03
CA PRO A 17 17.47 28.80 70.34
C PRO A 17 17.64 30.08 71.16
N MET A 18 16.54 30.80 71.38
CA MET A 18 16.51 31.84 72.41
C MET A 18 16.49 31.13 73.76
N GLN A 19 17.63 31.10 74.44
CA GLN A 19 17.77 30.49 75.77
C GLN A 19 17.43 31.52 76.84
N LEU A 20 16.41 31.24 77.66
CA LEU A 20 16.21 31.95 78.92
C LEU A 20 17.37 31.59 79.86
N ALA A 21 17.96 32.59 80.51
CA ALA A 21 19.03 32.34 81.48
C ALA A 21 18.50 31.43 82.63
N PRO A 22 19.23 30.39 83.03
CA PRO A 22 18.83 29.54 84.14
C PRO A 22 18.61 30.37 85.43
N GLY A 23 17.45 30.23 86.07
CA GLY A 23 17.11 30.95 87.32
C GLY A 23 16.18 32.15 87.15
N THR A 24 15.76 32.48 85.93
CA THR A 24 14.82 33.59 85.67
C THR A 24 13.38 33.16 86.00
N ARG A 25 12.76 33.77 87.03
CA ARG A 25 11.37 33.46 87.46
C ARG A 25 10.29 34.41 86.91
N ILE A 26 10.68 35.60 86.43
CA ILE A 26 9.77 36.62 85.91
C ILE A 26 10.26 37.02 84.52
N VAL A 27 9.38 36.92 83.51
CA VAL A 27 9.68 37.32 82.14
C VAL A 27 9.00 38.66 81.86
N PRO A 28 9.70 39.66 81.30
CA PRO A 28 9.10 40.92 80.91
C PRO A 28 7.98 40.72 79.89
N ALA A 29 6.88 41.48 80.01
CA ALA A 29 5.75 41.40 79.09
C ALA A 29 6.16 41.67 77.62
N ALA A 30 7.16 42.53 77.39
CA ALA A 30 7.70 42.82 76.07
C ALA A 30 8.37 41.60 75.40
N ASP A 31 9.07 40.77 76.17
CA ASP A 31 9.74 39.57 75.64
C ASP A 31 8.73 38.47 75.31
N VAL A 32 7.65 38.36 76.11
CA VAL A 32 6.52 37.46 75.82
C VAL A 32 5.79 37.89 74.55
N ALA A 33 5.56 39.20 74.36
CA ALA A 33 4.93 39.74 73.15
C ALA A 33 5.78 39.49 71.90
N ALA A 34 7.09 39.76 71.97
CA ALA A 34 8.02 39.48 70.88
C ALA A 34 8.07 37.98 70.53
N TRP A 35 7.93 37.10 71.52
CA TRP A 35 7.85 35.65 71.29
C TRP A 35 6.57 35.23 70.58
N THR A 36 5.41 35.74 71.00
CA THR A 36 4.14 35.47 70.32
C THR A 36 4.13 35.99 68.89
N ASP A 37 4.71 37.17 68.63
CA ASP A 37 4.82 37.74 67.29
C ASP A 37 5.74 36.91 66.39
N ALA A 38 6.89 36.46 66.93
CA ALA A 38 7.81 35.59 66.20
C ALA A 38 7.20 34.22 65.88
N GLN A 39 6.42 33.64 66.81
CA GLN A 39 5.67 32.41 66.55
C GLN A 39 4.59 32.62 65.49
N GLY A 40 3.87 33.74 65.55
CA GLY A 40 2.87 34.13 64.55
C GLY A 40 3.48 34.26 63.15
N LEU A 41 4.64 34.92 63.05
CA LEU A 41 5.38 35.06 61.79
C LEU A 41 5.84 33.71 61.24
N LEU A 42 6.39 32.82 62.09
CA LEU A 42 6.80 31.48 61.67
C LEU A 42 5.62 30.61 61.24
N ALA A 43 4.47 30.71 61.92
CA ALA A 43 3.25 30.01 61.55
C ALA A 43 2.72 30.50 60.19
N ALA A 44 2.70 31.82 59.98
CA ALA A 44 2.30 32.42 58.70
C ALA A 44 3.25 32.02 57.56
N ALA A 45 4.56 32.06 57.80
CA ALA A 45 5.56 31.64 56.82
C ALA A 45 5.43 30.16 56.44
N ARG A 46 5.17 29.28 57.42
CA ARG A 46 4.91 27.85 57.18
C ARG A 46 3.62 27.61 56.41
N ALA A 47 2.54 28.33 56.75
CA ALA A 47 1.27 28.23 56.03
C ALA A 47 1.42 28.69 54.57
N GLN A 48 2.12 29.80 54.33
CA GLN A 48 2.39 30.30 52.98
C GLN A 48 3.28 29.32 52.20
N ALA A 49 4.30 28.77 52.82
CA ALA A 49 5.16 27.75 52.23
C ALA A 49 4.37 26.48 51.82
N GLN A 50 3.51 25.98 52.71
CA GLN A 50 2.64 24.84 52.41
C GLN A 50 1.68 25.15 51.25
N ALA A 51 1.10 26.35 51.22
CA ALA A 51 0.24 26.79 50.13
C ALA A 51 0.98 26.84 48.79
N ILE A 52 2.23 27.33 48.76
CA ILE A 52 3.08 27.36 47.56
C ILE A 52 3.40 25.94 47.09
N VAL A 53 3.74 25.04 48.00
CA VAL A 53 4.05 23.64 47.64
C VAL A 53 2.80 22.93 47.09
N ALA A 54 1.64 23.13 47.73
CA ALA A 54 0.39 22.54 47.26
C ALA A 54 0.01 23.05 45.86
N SER A 55 0.08 24.36 45.62
CA SER A 55 -0.23 24.93 44.30
C SER A 55 0.76 24.47 43.23
N ALA A 56 2.06 24.40 43.55
CA ALA A 56 3.07 23.90 42.63
C ALA A 56 2.86 22.42 42.27
N GLN A 57 2.44 21.57 43.22
CA GLN A 57 2.12 20.17 42.96
C GLN A 57 0.90 20.02 42.06
N GLU A 58 -0.14 20.83 42.29
CA GLU A 58 -1.35 20.83 41.48
C GLU A 58 -1.07 21.29 40.04
N GLN A 59 -0.30 22.37 39.87
CA GLN A 59 0.14 22.83 38.55
C GLN A 59 0.98 21.77 37.82
N LEU A 60 1.91 21.12 38.52
CA LEU A 60 2.73 20.05 37.94
C LEU A 60 1.87 18.86 37.48
N ALA A 61 0.85 18.50 38.25
CA ALA A 61 -0.07 17.41 37.89
C ALA A 61 -0.90 17.76 36.65
N GLN A 62 -1.41 19.00 36.58
CA GLN A 62 -2.16 19.50 35.42
C GLN A 62 -1.30 19.53 34.15
N GLU A 63 -0.09 20.09 34.23
CA GLU A 63 0.82 20.15 33.09
C GLU A 63 1.29 18.77 32.64
N ARG A 64 1.50 17.81 33.56
CA ARG A 64 1.76 16.41 33.19
C ARG A 64 0.59 15.78 32.44
N ALA A 65 -0.63 15.97 32.94
CA ALA A 65 -1.82 15.43 32.30
C ALA A 65 -2.01 16.01 30.89
N ARG A 66 -1.79 17.32 30.75
CA ARG A 66 -1.83 18.03 29.48
C ARG A 66 -0.76 17.54 28.50
N GLY A 67 0.51 17.53 28.91
CA GLY A 67 1.61 17.06 28.07
C GLY A 67 1.48 15.60 27.67
N TYR A 68 0.93 14.75 28.54
CA TYR A 68 0.61 13.37 28.20
C TYR A 68 -0.51 13.28 27.15
N ALA A 69 -1.59 14.06 27.30
CA ALA A 69 -2.67 14.09 26.33
C ALA A 69 -2.23 14.61 24.96
N GLU A 70 -1.43 15.68 24.93
CA GLU A 70 -0.84 16.25 23.71
C GLU A 70 0.11 15.24 23.04
N GLY A 71 1.02 14.63 23.80
CA GLY A 71 1.95 13.62 23.26
C GLY A 71 1.25 12.37 22.73
N VAL A 72 0.16 11.93 23.36
CA VAL A 72 -0.67 10.83 22.84
C VAL A 72 -1.38 11.23 21.55
N ALA A 73 -1.86 12.46 21.45
CA ALA A 73 -2.51 12.95 20.23
C ALA A 73 -1.52 13.06 19.07
N GLU A 74 -0.33 13.62 19.31
CA GLU A 74 0.75 13.74 18.33
C GLU A 74 1.25 12.36 17.86
N ALA A 75 1.52 11.45 18.80
CA ALA A 75 1.93 10.09 18.46
C ALA A 75 0.87 9.35 17.62
N LYS A 76 -0.42 9.56 17.90
CA LYS A 76 -1.50 8.99 17.07
C LYS A 76 -1.49 9.56 15.65
N MET A 77 -1.27 10.86 15.49
CA MET A 77 -1.19 11.47 14.14
C MET A 77 0.00 10.91 13.36
N GLU A 78 1.18 10.83 13.98
CA GLU A 78 2.38 10.28 13.34
C GLU A 78 2.20 8.80 12.94
N GLN A 79 1.52 8.02 13.80
CA GLN A 79 1.17 6.62 13.47
C GLN A 79 0.20 6.54 12.28
N MET A 80 -0.81 7.40 12.21
CA MET A 80 -1.73 7.45 11.08
C MET A 80 -1.01 7.80 9.78
N GLU A 81 -0.11 8.77 9.81
CA GLU A 81 0.69 9.16 8.64
C GLU A 81 1.55 7.99 8.13
N LYS A 82 2.28 7.32 9.04
CA LYS A 82 3.07 6.12 8.69
C LYS A 82 2.21 4.98 8.16
N MET A 83 1.00 4.80 8.70
CA MET A 83 0.07 3.78 8.23
C MET A 83 -0.40 4.08 6.80
N ILE A 84 -0.78 5.34 6.52
CA ILE A 84 -1.20 5.77 5.17
C ILE A 84 -0.05 5.60 4.18
N GLU A 85 1.16 6.01 4.55
CA GLU A 85 2.35 5.83 3.72
C GLU A 85 2.62 4.35 3.41
N THR A 86 2.52 3.48 4.42
CA THR A 86 2.73 2.05 4.25
C THR A 86 1.70 1.42 3.32
N VAL A 87 0.42 1.82 3.47
CA VAL A 87 -0.65 1.36 2.57
C VAL A 87 -0.38 1.84 1.15
N GLY A 88 0.00 3.11 0.96
CA GLY A 88 0.34 3.65 -0.36
C GLY A 88 1.47 2.87 -1.04
N ARG A 89 2.59 2.67 -0.34
CA ARG A 89 3.72 1.88 -0.85
C ARG A 89 3.34 0.44 -1.20
N THR A 90 2.42 -0.16 -0.43
CA THR A 90 1.95 -1.52 -0.66
C THR A 90 1.12 -1.60 -1.95
N VAL A 91 0.21 -0.65 -2.16
CA VAL A 91 -0.59 -0.57 -3.40
C VAL A 91 0.30 -0.38 -4.62
N GLU A 92 1.25 0.55 -4.56
CA GLU A 92 2.22 0.79 -5.64
C GLU A 92 3.06 -0.45 -5.95
N TYR A 93 3.54 -1.14 -4.91
CA TYR A 93 4.30 -2.38 -5.06
C TYR A 93 3.49 -3.47 -5.77
N PHE A 94 2.24 -3.70 -5.37
CA PHE A 94 1.41 -4.71 -6.03
C PHE A 94 1.10 -4.34 -7.48
N ALA A 95 0.81 -3.06 -7.76
CA ALA A 95 0.61 -2.60 -9.13
C ALA A 95 1.86 -2.80 -10.00
N ALA A 96 3.06 -2.57 -9.45
CA ALA A 96 4.31 -2.85 -10.15
C ALA A 96 4.50 -4.35 -10.42
N VAL A 97 4.31 -5.19 -9.41
CA VAL A 97 4.42 -6.65 -9.52
C VAL A 97 3.43 -7.22 -10.54
N GLU A 98 2.19 -6.73 -10.57
CA GLU A 98 1.19 -7.15 -11.57
C GLU A 98 1.67 -6.86 -12.99
N ASN A 99 2.23 -5.68 -13.24
CA ASN A 99 2.78 -5.32 -14.55
C ASN A 99 3.99 -6.19 -14.91
N ASP A 100 4.89 -6.44 -13.97
CA ASP A 100 6.07 -7.28 -14.18
C ASP A 100 5.68 -8.73 -14.51
N VAL A 101 4.66 -9.28 -13.83
CA VAL A 101 4.14 -10.62 -14.09
C VAL A 101 3.53 -10.70 -15.49
N VAL A 102 2.72 -9.70 -15.90
CA VAL A 102 2.18 -9.66 -17.27
C VAL A 102 3.32 -9.63 -18.28
N ALA A 103 4.31 -8.75 -18.10
CA ALA A 103 5.45 -8.64 -19.00
C ALA A 103 6.24 -9.96 -19.09
N LEU A 104 6.48 -10.63 -17.96
CA LEU A 104 7.17 -11.91 -17.90
C LEU A 104 6.40 -13.01 -18.64
N VAL A 105 5.10 -13.14 -18.38
CA VAL A 105 4.25 -14.15 -19.02
C VAL A 105 4.16 -13.90 -20.53
N MET A 106 3.93 -12.66 -20.95
CA MET A 106 3.87 -12.31 -22.37
C MET A 106 5.21 -12.54 -23.08
N GLY A 107 6.33 -12.26 -22.41
CA GLY A 107 7.67 -12.57 -22.92
C GLY A 107 7.90 -14.07 -23.07
N ALA A 108 7.45 -14.88 -22.11
CA ALA A 108 7.54 -16.34 -22.19
C ALA A 108 6.67 -16.91 -23.32
N VAL A 109 5.43 -16.42 -23.46
CA VAL A 109 4.52 -16.83 -24.55
C VAL A 109 5.11 -16.48 -25.91
N ARG A 110 5.65 -15.27 -26.08
CA ARG A 110 6.30 -14.86 -27.33
C ARG A 110 7.49 -15.75 -27.67
N LYS A 111 8.33 -16.05 -26.69
CA LYS A 111 9.48 -16.95 -26.87
C LYS A 111 9.09 -18.37 -27.27
N ILE A 112 7.98 -18.87 -26.74
CA ILE A 112 7.42 -20.19 -27.13
C ILE A 112 6.95 -20.14 -28.59
N ILE A 113 6.22 -19.09 -28.97
CA ILE A 113 5.70 -18.90 -30.33
C ILE A 113 6.83 -18.73 -31.36
N ASP A 114 7.88 -17.99 -31.02
CA ASP A 114 9.06 -17.81 -31.86
C ASP A 114 9.85 -19.12 -32.09
N GLY A 115 9.60 -20.15 -31.28
CA GLY A 115 10.19 -21.48 -31.44
C GLY A 115 9.48 -22.38 -32.47
N TYR A 116 8.27 -22.00 -32.94
CA TYR A 116 7.53 -22.74 -33.96
C TYR A 116 7.93 -22.31 -35.36
N ASP A 117 7.81 -23.22 -36.32
CA ASP A 117 8.00 -22.87 -37.73
C ASP A 117 6.87 -21.97 -38.24
N ASP A 118 7.13 -21.20 -39.30
CA ASP A 118 6.14 -20.27 -39.86
C ASP A 118 4.85 -20.97 -40.34
N ASN A 119 4.94 -22.21 -40.84
CA ASN A 119 3.78 -22.95 -41.35
C ASN A 119 2.90 -23.47 -40.20
N GLU A 120 3.51 -23.89 -39.09
CA GLU A 120 2.86 -24.27 -37.84
C GLU A 120 2.16 -23.07 -37.22
N ARG A 121 2.83 -21.91 -37.18
CA ARG A 121 2.24 -20.65 -36.69
C ARG A 121 1.00 -20.25 -37.50
N VAL A 122 1.10 -20.25 -38.83
CA VAL A 122 -0.05 -19.99 -39.72
C VAL A 122 -1.17 -20.97 -39.44
N MET A 123 -0.86 -22.26 -39.27
CA MET A 123 -1.87 -23.26 -38.96
C MET A 123 -2.57 -23.02 -37.63
N MET A 124 -1.83 -22.61 -36.60
CA MET A 124 -2.43 -22.24 -35.31
C MET A 124 -3.37 -21.04 -35.45
N VAL A 125 -2.98 -20.01 -36.21
CA VAL A 125 -3.81 -18.83 -36.45
C VAL A 125 -5.11 -19.20 -37.16
N VAL A 126 -5.03 -20.00 -38.23
CA VAL A 126 -6.19 -20.46 -39.00
C VAL A 126 -7.13 -21.32 -38.14
N ARG A 127 -6.60 -22.26 -37.35
CA ARG A 127 -7.42 -23.06 -36.41
C ARG A 127 -8.10 -22.17 -35.37
N GLY A 128 -7.40 -21.15 -34.87
CA GLY A 128 -7.95 -20.14 -33.99
C GLY A 128 -9.13 -19.42 -34.62
N ALA A 129 -8.97 -18.90 -35.84
CA ALA A 129 -10.04 -18.20 -36.57
C ALA A 129 -11.26 -19.10 -36.82
N LEU A 130 -11.03 -20.34 -37.28
CA LEU A 130 -12.09 -21.33 -37.51
C LEU A 130 -12.83 -21.72 -36.22
N SER A 131 -12.14 -21.70 -35.08
CA SER A 131 -12.75 -22.04 -33.78
C SER A 131 -13.77 -21.01 -33.29
N VAL A 132 -13.66 -19.75 -33.75
CA VAL A 132 -14.57 -18.65 -33.41
C VAL A 132 -15.84 -18.74 -34.27
N VAL A 133 -15.69 -19.12 -35.55
CA VAL A 133 -16.77 -19.10 -36.55
C VAL A 133 -17.31 -20.51 -36.78
N ARG A 134 -17.85 -21.13 -35.72
CA ARG A 134 -18.42 -22.48 -35.78
C ARG A 134 -19.78 -22.49 -36.52
N ASN A 135 -20.09 -23.59 -37.20
CA ASN A 135 -21.37 -23.87 -37.88
C ASN A 135 -21.70 -23.01 -39.12
N GLN A 136 -20.71 -22.52 -39.85
CA GLN A 136 -20.92 -21.80 -41.13
C GLN A 136 -20.67 -22.73 -42.32
N LYS A 137 -21.60 -22.74 -43.29
CA LYS A 137 -21.55 -23.66 -44.43
C LYS A 137 -20.57 -23.23 -45.53
N GLN A 138 -20.34 -21.94 -45.70
CA GLN A 138 -19.45 -21.38 -46.72
C GLN A 138 -18.57 -20.30 -46.09
N MET A 139 -17.26 -20.41 -46.32
CA MET A 139 -16.26 -19.50 -45.77
C MET A 139 -15.13 -19.28 -46.78
N THR A 140 -14.58 -18.08 -46.80
CA THR A 140 -13.42 -17.73 -47.63
C THR A 140 -12.27 -17.31 -46.73
N LEU A 141 -11.17 -18.06 -46.78
CA LEU A 141 -9.94 -17.75 -46.08
C LEU A 141 -8.98 -17.02 -47.03
N ARG A 142 -8.71 -15.76 -46.72
CA ARG A 142 -7.69 -14.97 -47.39
C ARG A 142 -6.37 -15.07 -46.65
N VAL A 143 -5.33 -15.48 -47.37
CA VAL A 143 -3.99 -15.71 -46.81
C VAL A 143 -2.92 -15.08 -47.71
N PRO A 144 -1.70 -14.84 -47.19
CA PRO A 144 -0.58 -14.38 -48.00
C PRO A 144 -0.29 -15.37 -49.14
N PRO A 145 0.09 -14.88 -50.34
CA PRO A 145 0.33 -15.75 -51.50
C PRO A 145 1.42 -16.79 -51.24
N GLU A 146 2.43 -16.44 -50.43
CA GLU A 146 3.53 -17.32 -50.03
C GLU A 146 3.10 -18.51 -49.16
N ARG A 147 1.91 -18.46 -48.53
CA ARG A 147 1.41 -19.51 -47.62
C ARG A 147 0.24 -20.30 -48.19
N LEU A 148 -0.32 -19.88 -49.34
CA LEU A 148 -1.51 -20.47 -49.93
C LEU A 148 -1.34 -21.96 -50.24
N ASP A 149 -0.22 -22.35 -50.86
CA ASP A 149 0.03 -23.73 -51.27
C ASP A 149 0.21 -24.68 -50.07
N SER A 150 0.93 -24.22 -49.05
CA SER A 150 1.13 -24.96 -47.79
C SER A 150 -0.19 -25.23 -47.06
N LEU A 151 -1.09 -24.23 -47.02
CA LEU A 151 -2.42 -24.37 -46.42
C LEU A 151 -3.34 -25.27 -47.25
N ARG A 152 -3.30 -25.15 -48.59
CA ARG A 152 -4.07 -26.01 -49.50
C ARG A 152 -3.74 -27.49 -49.33
N ALA A 153 -2.48 -27.82 -49.15
CA ALA A 153 -2.06 -29.21 -48.89
C ALA A 153 -2.66 -29.79 -47.60
N ARG A 154 -3.02 -28.94 -46.63
CA ARG A 154 -3.52 -29.33 -45.30
C ARG A 154 -5.00 -29.03 -45.07
N VAL A 155 -5.73 -28.58 -46.10
CA VAL A 155 -7.15 -28.21 -45.97
C VAL A 155 -8.03 -29.36 -45.51
N ASN A 156 -7.73 -30.58 -45.95
CA ASN A 156 -8.49 -31.77 -45.55
C ASN A 156 -8.34 -32.05 -44.05
N GLU A 157 -7.17 -31.77 -43.47
CA GLU A 157 -6.90 -31.89 -42.04
C GLU A 157 -7.72 -30.85 -41.23
N LEU A 158 -7.83 -29.63 -41.77
CA LEU A 158 -8.65 -28.57 -41.20
C LEU A 158 -10.14 -28.91 -41.21
N LEU A 159 -10.67 -29.35 -42.36
CA LEU A 159 -12.08 -29.71 -42.51
C LEU A 159 -12.44 -30.93 -41.64
N ALA A 160 -11.53 -31.90 -41.49
CA ALA A 160 -11.74 -33.04 -40.60
C ALA A 160 -11.82 -32.63 -39.12
N ALA A 161 -11.06 -31.62 -38.70
CA ALA A 161 -11.09 -31.11 -37.33
C ALA A 161 -12.33 -30.24 -37.04
N TYR A 162 -12.96 -29.66 -38.07
CA TYR A 162 -14.11 -28.77 -37.95
C TYR A 162 -15.26 -29.19 -38.89
N PRO A 163 -15.97 -30.30 -38.60
CA PRO A 163 -17.02 -30.85 -39.47
C PRO A 163 -18.25 -29.94 -39.64
N GLY A 164 -18.37 -28.88 -38.84
CA GLY A 164 -19.40 -27.85 -39.00
C GLY A 164 -19.12 -26.83 -40.11
N VAL A 165 -17.93 -26.88 -40.74
CA VAL A 165 -17.54 -26.04 -41.88
C VAL A 165 -17.79 -26.83 -43.16
N GLY A 166 -18.75 -26.39 -43.97
CA GLY A 166 -19.16 -27.10 -45.18
C GLY A 166 -18.17 -26.98 -46.33
N TYR A 167 -17.73 -25.76 -46.62
CA TYR A 167 -16.78 -25.46 -47.69
C TYR A 167 -15.88 -24.28 -47.29
N LEU A 168 -14.57 -24.45 -47.48
CA LEU A 168 -13.54 -23.45 -47.20
C LEU A 168 -12.82 -23.10 -48.52
N ASP A 169 -13.12 -21.93 -49.07
CA ASP A 169 -12.38 -21.39 -50.22
C ASP A 169 -11.11 -20.68 -49.73
N MET A 170 -9.99 -20.84 -50.45
CA MET A 170 -8.73 -20.20 -50.08
C MET A 170 -8.21 -19.31 -51.21
N VAL A 171 -8.10 -18.02 -50.90
CA VAL A 171 -7.74 -16.96 -51.84
C VAL A 171 -6.45 -16.27 -51.39
N ALA A 172 -5.56 -15.99 -52.32
CA ALA A 172 -4.37 -15.18 -52.04
C ALA A 172 -4.76 -13.68 -51.93
N ASP A 173 -4.31 -13.01 -50.86
CA ASP A 173 -4.40 -11.56 -50.71
C ASP A 173 -3.01 -10.98 -50.49
N ALA A 174 -2.51 -10.21 -51.46
CA ALA A 174 -1.16 -9.63 -51.44
C ALA A 174 -0.99 -8.52 -50.37
N ARG A 175 -2.08 -8.07 -49.74
CA ARG A 175 -2.02 -7.09 -48.64
C ARG A 175 -1.63 -7.73 -47.31
N LEU A 176 -1.80 -9.05 -47.19
CA LEU A 176 -1.46 -9.82 -46.00
C LEU A 176 0.00 -10.30 -46.06
N LYS A 177 0.67 -10.35 -44.91
CA LYS A 177 2.06 -10.78 -44.76
C LYS A 177 2.23 -11.72 -43.57
N GLY A 178 3.18 -12.63 -43.65
CA GLY A 178 3.56 -13.49 -42.52
C GLY A 178 2.44 -14.46 -42.15
N ASP A 179 1.97 -14.39 -40.90
CA ASP A 179 0.94 -15.28 -40.34
C ASP A 179 -0.47 -14.68 -40.28
N ALA A 180 -0.68 -13.50 -40.85
CA ALA A 180 -1.98 -12.84 -40.89
C ALA A 180 -2.92 -13.52 -41.89
N CYS A 181 -4.11 -13.89 -41.47
CA CYS A 181 -5.19 -14.38 -42.32
C CYS A 181 -6.51 -13.67 -42.02
N ILE A 182 -7.37 -13.60 -43.03
CA ILE A 182 -8.70 -13.01 -42.91
C ILE A 182 -9.72 -14.08 -43.27
N LEU A 183 -10.65 -14.34 -42.38
CA LEU A 183 -11.73 -15.30 -42.56
C LEU A 183 -13.02 -14.55 -42.83
N GLU A 184 -13.55 -14.69 -44.04
CA GLU A 184 -14.81 -14.12 -44.47
C GLU A 184 -15.91 -15.18 -44.37
N SER A 185 -17.02 -14.84 -43.73
CA SER A 185 -18.20 -15.68 -43.58
C SER A 185 -19.47 -14.85 -43.77
N GLU A 186 -20.62 -15.50 -43.95
CA GLU A 186 -21.92 -14.80 -44.10
C GLU A 186 -22.26 -13.91 -42.90
N ILE A 187 -21.75 -14.25 -41.71
CA ILE A 187 -21.99 -13.51 -40.47
C ILE A 187 -20.98 -12.38 -40.24
N GLY A 188 -19.89 -12.31 -41.02
CA GLY A 188 -18.89 -11.27 -40.90
C GLY A 188 -17.46 -11.70 -41.20
N LEU A 189 -16.56 -10.76 -40.92
CA LEU A 189 -15.14 -10.79 -41.23
C LEU A 189 -14.33 -10.94 -39.94
N VAL A 190 -13.44 -11.94 -39.88
CA VAL A 190 -12.55 -12.19 -38.75
C VAL A 190 -11.11 -12.06 -39.21
N GLU A 191 -10.43 -11.02 -38.76
CA GLU A 191 -8.99 -10.86 -38.93
C GLU A 191 -8.27 -11.62 -37.81
N ALA A 192 -7.34 -12.48 -38.19
CA ALA A 192 -6.55 -13.25 -37.25
C ALA A 192 -5.07 -13.17 -37.62
N SER A 193 -4.25 -12.85 -36.63
CA SER A 193 -2.78 -12.92 -36.71
C SER A 193 -2.26 -13.40 -35.36
N MET A 194 -1.03 -13.92 -35.35
CA MET A 194 -0.43 -14.35 -34.09
C MET A 194 -0.23 -13.16 -33.15
N ASP A 195 0.25 -12.03 -33.68
CA ASP A 195 0.41 -10.78 -32.92
C ASP A 195 -0.93 -10.26 -32.38
N GLY A 196 -2.01 -10.36 -33.16
CA GLY A 196 -3.35 -9.98 -32.73
C GLY A 196 -3.85 -10.84 -31.56
N GLN A 197 -3.61 -12.16 -31.60
CA GLN A 197 -3.97 -13.08 -30.52
C GLN A 197 -3.16 -12.82 -29.24
N ILE A 198 -1.84 -12.57 -29.38
CA ILE A 198 -0.96 -12.21 -28.25
C ILE A 198 -1.44 -10.90 -27.61
N THR A 199 -1.80 -9.90 -28.43
CA THR A 199 -2.28 -8.60 -27.94
C THR A 199 -3.63 -8.73 -27.23
N ALA A 200 -4.55 -9.54 -27.76
CA ALA A 200 -5.83 -9.82 -27.11
C ALA A 200 -5.64 -10.54 -25.77
N LEU A 201 -4.69 -11.48 -25.70
CA LEU A 201 -4.33 -12.19 -24.47
C LEU A 201 -3.73 -11.22 -23.44
N GLU A 202 -2.81 -10.34 -23.84
CA GLU A 202 -2.26 -9.31 -22.97
C GLU A 202 -3.36 -8.40 -22.40
N GLY A 203 -4.29 -7.95 -23.25
CA GLY A 203 -5.44 -7.15 -22.82
C GLY A 203 -6.31 -7.88 -21.81
N ALA A 204 -6.54 -9.18 -21.99
CA ALA A 204 -7.29 -10.01 -21.05
C ALA A 204 -6.54 -10.15 -19.71
N PHE A 205 -5.24 -10.40 -19.72
CA PHE A 205 -4.42 -10.46 -18.50
C PHE A 205 -4.41 -9.13 -17.75
N ARG A 206 -4.20 -8.01 -18.46
CA ARG A 206 -4.26 -6.67 -17.86
C ARG A 206 -5.64 -6.36 -17.28
N LYS A 207 -6.72 -6.82 -17.92
CA LYS A 207 -8.08 -6.65 -17.40
C LYS A 207 -8.30 -7.46 -16.11
N VAL A 208 -7.86 -8.71 -16.06
CA VAL A 208 -8.07 -9.59 -14.90
C VAL A 208 -7.20 -9.19 -13.71
N LEU A 209 -5.96 -8.79 -13.97
CA LEU A 209 -5.01 -8.37 -12.94
C LEU A 209 -5.28 -6.92 -12.51
N GLY A 210 -5.52 -6.01 -13.46
CA GLY A 210 -5.82 -4.60 -13.17
C GLY A 210 -7.24 -4.31 -12.66
N SER A 211 -8.16 -5.28 -12.63
CA SER A 211 -9.52 -5.08 -12.08
C SER A 211 -9.62 -5.28 -10.56
N ARG A 212 -8.51 -5.52 -9.86
CA ARG A 212 -8.48 -5.83 -8.42
C ARG A 212 -8.04 -4.67 -7.52
N ILE A 213 -7.90 -3.47 -8.07
CA ILE A 213 -7.67 -2.23 -7.31
C ILE A 213 -8.99 -1.47 -7.17
#